data_AF-A0A0Q4GBJ9-F1
#
_entry.id   AF-A0A0Q4GBJ9-F1
#
_cell.length_a   1.000
_cell.length_b   1.000
_cell.length_c   1.000
_cell.angle_alpha   90.00
_cell.angle_beta   90.00
_cell.angle_gamma   90.00
#
_symmetry.space_group_name_H-M   'P 1'
#
loop_
_entity.id
_entity.type
_entity.pdbx_description
1 polymer ?
#
loop_
_entity_poly.entity_id
_entity_poly.type
_entity_poly.pdbx_seq_one_letter_code
_entity_poly.pdbx_strand_id
1 'polypeptide(L)'
;MAASIPGTVPQSPAGGIPVRTLAALTAAVLAAHLAALGWVPPGLPDAPPPASATPFVTRMVAPPAPPAPPAPVAPPQPPAPPPAPPPAPAPAPKPKPPPAPPPAPAPPPAPAPSPPAADPLAAASIGPVASIGPSASVGPSASVGPSASVGPSASIGPAAAAGAPAGAGASVGTGGSGSGGAAGPAGVAAAPAGTAAAATPERYVLEGPPWSPPVGVPASVRMLYSAEGNAKGMTWHAKSELVWQQEGDRYDARMEVSAFLVGSRVQTSTGRIDATGLVPERFGDKARRSEQAAHFERDKGSVVFSSNAPEAPLYAGAQDRLGVFMQLGALLAGDPTRYPEGSSIALQTVGTRDAEDWTFTIAAREPLDLPAGKVDAVRLERAPRKEFDTRVEVWYAPALGYLPVRIRITQQNGDYVDQKLDSLGKP
;
A
#
# COMPACT_ATOMS: atom_id res chain seq x y z
N MET A 1 4.94 -20.53 -67.76
CA MET A 1 5.65 -20.04 -66.56
C MET A 1 5.34 -18.55 -66.48
N ALA A 2 4.80 -17.93 -65.44
CA ALA A 2 4.52 -18.24 -64.04
C ALA A 2 3.23 -17.43 -63.67
N ALA A 3 2.20 -18.04 -63.07
CA ALA A 3 1.91 -18.10 -61.63
C ALA A 3 1.84 -16.71 -60.93
N SER A 4 0.61 -16.23 -60.70
CA SER A 4 0.28 -15.14 -59.75
C SER A 4 -0.99 -15.47 -58.96
N ILE A 5 -0.80 -15.71 -57.66
CA ILE A 5 -1.70 -15.67 -56.48
C ILE A 5 -0.81 -15.06 -55.37
N PRO A 6 -1.20 -14.20 -54.39
CA PRO A 6 -2.40 -14.18 -53.51
C PRO A 6 -2.95 -12.75 -53.24
N GLY A 7 -3.97 -12.48 -52.40
CA GLY A 7 -4.59 -13.29 -51.37
C GLY A 7 -5.94 -12.74 -50.87
N THR A 8 -6.77 -13.68 -50.47
CA THR A 8 -8.10 -13.48 -49.90
C THR A 8 -7.97 -13.42 -48.37
N VAL A 9 -8.58 -12.40 -47.76
CA VAL A 9 -8.67 -12.22 -46.31
C VAL A 9 -9.64 -13.26 -45.72
N PRO A 10 -9.31 -13.99 -44.64
CA PRO A 10 -10.26 -14.86 -43.97
C PRO A 10 -11.25 -14.03 -43.13
N GLN A 11 -12.54 -14.13 -43.43
CA GLN A 11 -13.60 -13.66 -42.54
C GLN A 11 -13.78 -14.64 -41.36
N SER A 12 -13.73 -14.12 -40.13
CA SER A 12 -14.08 -14.87 -38.91
C SER A 12 -15.58 -15.17 -38.86
N PRO A 13 -16.01 -16.39 -38.46
CA PRO A 13 -17.42 -16.68 -38.25
C PRO A 13 -17.90 -16.10 -36.90
N ALA A 14 -18.75 -15.08 -36.97
CA ALA A 14 -19.51 -14.59 -35.82
C ALA A 14 -20.68 -15.54 -35.51
N GLY A 15 -20.42 -16.60 -34.74
CA GLY A 15 -21.45 -17.51 -34.24
C GLY A 15 -21.91 -17.15 -32.84
N GLY A 16 -22.76 -16.13 -32.69
CA GLY A 16 -23.48 -15.88 -31.44
C GLY A 16 -24.52 -16.99 -31.20
N ILE A 17 -24.70 -17.43 -29.95
CA ILE A 17 -25.75 -18.39 -29.59
C ILE A 17 -27.11 -17.82 -30.03
N PRO A 18 -27.91 -18.54 -30.84
CA PRO A 18 -29.20 -18.04 -31.29
C PRO A 18 -30.08 -17.69 -30.10
N VAL A 19 -30.80 -16.58 -30.16
CA VAL A 19 -31.70 -16.11 -29.09
C VAL A 19 -32.69 -17.20 -28.65
N ARG A 20 -33.10 -18.08 -29.58
CA ARG A 20 -33.95 -19.24 -29.30
C ARG A 20 -33.28 -20.28 -28.41
N THR A 21 -31.98 -20.53 -28.61
CA THR A 21 -31.19 -21.45 -27.80
C THR A 21 -30.96 -20.89 -26.40
N LEU A 22 -30.71 -19.57 -26.30
CA LEU A 22 -30.60 -18.90 -25.00
C LEU A 22 -31.94 -18.93 -24.24
N ALA A 23 -33.06 -18.65 -24.92
CA ALA A 23 -34.39 -18.73 -24.31
C ALA A 23 -34.74 -20.16 -23.85
N ALA A 24 -34.38 -21.19 -24.64
CA ALA A 24 -34.60 -22.59 -24.26
C ALA A 24 -33.76 -22.99 -23.03
N LEU A 25 -32.50 -22.55 -22.95
CA LEU A 25 -31.64 -22.78 -21.78
C LEU A 25 -32.18 -22.09 -20.53
N THR A 26 -32.62 -20.83 -20.63
CA THR A 26 -33.22 -20.10 -19.51
C THR A 26 -34.49 -20.78 -19.01
N ALA A 27 -35.35 -21.24 -19.93
CA ALA A 27 -36.57 -21.97 -19.58
C ALA A 27 -36.26 -23.31 -18.88
N ALA A 28 -35.25 -24.05 -19.35
CA ALA A 28 -34.83 -25.30 -18.73
C ALA A 28 -34.28 -25.09 -17.31
N VAL A 29 -33.48 -24.04 -17.08
CA VAL A 29 -32.96 -23.71 -15.74
C VAL A 29 -34.08 -23.28 -14.79
N LEU A 30 -35.06 -22.50 -15.27
CA LEU A 30 -36.25 -22.14 -14.49
C LEU A 30 -37.09 -23.36 -14.12
N ALA A 31 -37.32 -24.27 -15.07
CA ALA A 31 -38.04 -25.52 -14.80
C ALA A 31 -37.32 -26.39 -13.76
N ALA A 32 -35.99 -26.47 -13.82
CA ALA A 32 -35.19 -27.19 -12.82
C ALA A 32 -35.28 -26.54 -11.42
N HIS A 33 -35.29 -25.21 -11.32
CA HIS A 33 -35.47 -24.51 -10.04
C HIS A 33 -36.87 -24.72 -9.46
N LEU A 34 -37.91 -24.69 -10.30
CA LEU A 34 -39.28 -24.94 -9.85
C LEU A 34 -39.48 -26.40 -9.41
N ALA A 35 -38.85 -27.36 -10.09
CA ALA A 35 -38.87 -28.76 -9.68
C ALA A 35 -38.14 -28.98 -8.33
N ALA A 36 -37.02 -28.29 -8.11
CA ALA A 36 -36.29 -28.35 -6.83
C ALA A 36 -37.10 -27.72 -5.68
N LEU A 37 -37.81 -26.62 -5.94
CA LEU A 37 -38.69 -25.97 -4.96
C LEU A 37 -39.98 -26.77 -4.70
N GLY A 38 -40.45 -27.55 -5.68
CA GLY A 38 -41.58 -28.47 -5.52
C GLY A 38 -41.26 -29.77 -4.77
N TRP A 39 -39.97 -30.05 -4.49
CA TRP A 39 -39.53 -31.25 -3.76
C TRP A 39 -39.50 -31.07 -2.23
N VAL A 40 -40.14 -30.04 -1.68
CA VAL A 40 -40.33 -29.95 -0.22
C VAL A 40 -41.47 -30.88 0.18
N PRO A 41 -41.23 -31.99 0.91
CA PRO A 41 -42.31 -32.84 1.38
C PRO A 41 -43.15 -32.06 2.41
N PRO A 42 -44.49 -32.02 2.28
CA PRO A 42 -45.34 -31.43 3.31
C PRO A 42 -45.44 -32.41 4.48
N GLY A 43 -44.83 -32.06 5.61
CA GLY A 43 -45.03 -32.80 6.86
C GLY A 43 -43.79 -32.90 7.74
N LEU A 44 -43.50 -31.83 8.48
CA LEU A 44 -42.80 -31.95 9.77
C LEU A 44 -43.87 -31.97 10.86
N PRO A 45 -43.91 -32.97 11.76
CA PRO A 45 -44.85 -32.96 12.87
C PRO A 45 -44.54 -31.78 13.81
N ASP A 46 -45.58 -31.10 14.27
CA ASP A 46 -45.51 -30.01 15.24
C ASP A 46 -44.67 -30.42 16.45
N ALA A 47 -43.67 -29.59 16.78
CA ALA A 47 -42.92 -29.73 18.01
C ALA A 47 -43.87 -29.49 19.21
N PRO A 48 -43.92 -30.38 20.21
CA PRO A 48 -44.73 -30.15 21.40
C PRO A 48 -44.24 -28.91 22.17
N PRO A 49 -45.14 -28.14 22.81
CA PRO A 49 -44.75 -26.98 23.59
C PRO A 49 -43.83 -27.39 24.75
N PRO A 50 -42.86 -26.54 25.14
CA PRO A 50 -41.94 -26.87 26.22
C PRO A 50 -42.70 -27.02 27.54
N ALA A 51 -42.54 -28.18 28.19
CA ALA A 51 -43.03 -28.42 29.54
C ALA A 51 -42.32 -27.46 30.52
N SER A 52 -43.10 -26.85 31.41
CA SER A 52 -42.61 -25.97 32.46
C SER A 52 -41.65 -26.74 33.39
N ALA A 53 -40.36 -26.41 33.34
CA ALA A 53 -39.36 -26.98 34.23
C ALA A 53 -39.48 -26.34 35.62
N THR A 54 -39.69 -27.15 36.65
CA THR A 54 -39.55 -26.76 38.06
C THR A 54 -38.10 -26.40 38.37
N PRO A 55 -37.84 -25.37 39.21
CA PRO A 55 -36.49 -25.02 39.59
C PRO A 55 -35.90 -26.09 40.53
N PHE A 56 -34.81 -26.73 40.11
CA PHE A 56 -34.00 -27.58 40.97
C PHE A 56 -33.21 -26.70 41.96
N VAL A 57 -33.42 -26.92 43.25
CA VAL A 57 -32.60 -26.33 44.31
C VAL A 57 -31.47 -27.30 44.65
N THR A 58 -30.26 -27.04 44.14
CA THR A 58 -29.04 -27.76 44.54
C THR A 58 -28.31 -26.99 45.63
N ARG A 59 -28.37 -27.50 46.86
CA ARG A 59 -27.47 -27.11 47.96
C ARG A 59 -26.10 -27.76 47.72
N MET A 60 -25.02 -26.97 47.76
CA MET A 60 -23.66 -27.51 47.74
C MET A 60 -23.37 -28.32 49.01
N VAL A 61 -22.94 -29.56 48.85
CA VAL A 61 -22.25 -30.34 49.88
C VAL A 61 -20.78 -30.37 49.49
N ALA A 62 -19.91 -29.86 50.36
CA ALA A 62 -18.46 -29.91 50.16
C ALA A 62 -17.97 -31.35 50.39
N PRO A 63 -17.24 -31.96 49.44
CA PRO A 63 -16.61 -33.26 49.66
C PRO A 63 -15.41 -33.14 50.63
N PRO A 64 -15.11 -34.16 51.46
CA PRO A 64 -13.92 -34.17 52.29
C PRO A 64 -12.65 -34.22 51.41
N ALA A 65 -11.61 -33.53 51.85
CA ALA A 65 -10.36 -33.38 51.11
C ALA A 65 -9.70 -34.75 50.82
N PRO A 66 -9.21 -34.99 49.58
CA PRO A 66 -8.46 -36.20 49.26
C PRO A 66 -7.12 -36.25 50.01
N PRO A 67 -6.63 -37.43 50.41
CA PRO A 67 -5.32 -37.57 51.03
C PRO A 67 -4.21 -37.14 50.07
N ALA A 68 -3.18 -36.48 50.62
CA ALA A 68 -2.06 -35.94 49.84
C ALA A 68 -1.36 -37.04 49.02
N PRO A 69 -0.98 -36.76 47.76
CA PRO A 69 -0.26 -37.72 46.93
C PRO A 69 1.15 -37.97 47.50
N PRO A 70 1.70 -39.19 47.38
CA PRO A 70 3.08 -39.48 47.74
C PRO A 70 4.03 -38.71 46.80
N ALA A 71 5.21 -38.35 47.33
CA ALA A 71 6.22 -37.59 46.60
C ALA A 71 6.60 -38.27 45.25
N PRO A 72 6.90 -37.49 44.18
CA PRO A 72 7.18 -38.06 42.87
C PRO A 72 8.46 -38.92 42.89
N VAL A 73 8.33 -40.18 42.50
CA VAL A 73 9.48 -41.00 42.10
C VAL A 73 9.90 -40.56 40.70
N ALA A 74 11.18 -40.24 40.53
CA ALA A 74 11.73 -39.82 39.24
C ALA A 74 11.45 -40.86 38.14
N PRO A 75 11.06 -40.45 36.92
CA PRO A 75 10.85 -41.39 35.83
C PRO A 75 12.17 -42.06 35.42
N PRO A 76 12.15 -43.33 34.99
CA PRO A 76 13.34 -43.98 34.44
C PRO A 76 13.78 -43.25 33.17
N GLN A 77 15.09 -42.95 33.09
CA GLN A 77 15.67 -42.32 31.90
C GLN A 77 15.48 -43.23 30.67
N PRO A 78 15.12 -42.67 29.50
CA PRO A 78 15.10 -43.42 28.24
C PRO A 78 16.50 -43.99 27.95
N PRO A 79 16.61 -45.19 27.33
CA PRO A 79 17.90 -45.69 26.87
C PRO A 79 18.53 -44.72 25.88
N ALA A 80 19.84 -44.51 26.01
CA ALA A 80 20.60 -43.63 25.13
C ALA A 80 20.43 -44.05 23.65
N PRO A 81 20.25 -43.10 22.72
CA PRO A 81 20.16 -43.41 21.31
C PRO A 81 21.49 -44.04 20.83
N PRO A 82 21.46 -45.00 19.90
CA PRO A 82 22.68 -45.55 19.32
C PRO A 82 23.49 -44.44 18.64
N PRO A 83 24.84 -44.54 18.62
CA PRO A 83 25.69 -43.53 18.00
C PRO A 83 25.31 -43.38 16.52
N ALA A 84 25.15 -42.12 16.10
CA ALA A 84 24.84 -41.79 14.71
C ALA A 84 25.92 -42.39 13.78
N PRO A 85 25.54 -42.97 12.63
CA PRO A 85 26.51 -43.41 11.65
C PRO A 85 27.38 -42.22 11.20
N PRO A 86 28.68 -42.43 10.94
CA PRO A 86 29.55 -41.37 10.45
C PRO A 86 28.99 -40.78 9.16
N PRO A 87 29.08 -39.44 8.96
CA PRO A 87 28.56 -38.81 7.76
C PRO A 87 29.24 -39.42 6.53
N ALA A 88 28.42 -39.80 5.54
CA ALA A 88 28.91 -40.21 4.25
C ALA A 88 29.80 -39.10 3.65
N PRO A 89 30.91 -39.44 2.95
CA PRO A 89 31.75 -38.44 2.31
C PRO A 89 30.90 -37.58 1.38
N ALA A 90 31.03 -36.26 1.51
CA ALA A 90 30.38 -35.33 0.59
C ALA A 90 30.77 -35.69 -0.86
N PRO A 91 29.82 -35.75 -1.80
CA PRO A 91 30.15 -35.97 -3.20
C PRO A 91 31.09 -34.84 -3.66
N ALA A 92 32.20 -35.23 -4.28
CA ALA A 92 33.17 -34.28 -4.83
C ALA A 92 32.45 -33.27 -5.74
N PRO A 93 32.78 -31.96 -5.65
CA PRO A 93 32.17 -30.96 -6.50
C PRO A 93 32.41 -31.32 -7.96
N LYS A 94 31.34 -31.41 -8.75
CA LYS A 94 31.45 -31.56 -10.20
C LYS A 94 32.31 -30.41 -10.75
N PRO A 95 33.29 -30.67 -11.62
CA PRO A 95 34.10 -29.60 -12.20
C PRO A 95 33.19 -28.60 -12.90
N LYS A 96 33.36 -27.32 -12.52
CA LYS A 96 32.72 -26.18 -13.18
C LYS A 96 33.08 -26.24 -14.67
N PRO A 97 32.10 -26.11 -15.59
CA PRO A 97 32.41 -25.99 -17.01
C PRO A 97 33.41 -24.85 -17.22
N PRO A 98 34.43 -25.00 -18.09
CA PRO A 98 35.32 -23.90 -18.41
C PRO A 98 34.48 -22.72 -18.93
N PRO A 99 34.84 -21.47 -18.56
CA PRO A 99 34.15 -20.30 -19.08
C PRO A 99 34.18 -20.35 -20.61
N ALA A 100 33.04 -20.11 -21.24
CA ALA A 100 32.97 -19.93 -22.69
C ALA A 100 33.99 -18.85 -23.09
N PRO A 101 34.73 -19.04 -24.20
CA PRO A 101 35.64 -18.01 -24.69
C PRO A 101 34.85 -16.71 -24.90
N PRO A 102 35.42 -15.54 -24.54
CA PRO A 102 34.77 -14.27 -24.81
C PRO A 102 34.44 -14.19 -26.31
N PRO A 103 33.26 -13.63 -26.69
CA PRO A 103 32.97 -13.39 -28.09
C PRO A 103 34.09 -12.54 -28.67
N ALA A 104 34.57 -12.93 -29.85
CA ALA A 104 35.59 -12.16 -30.57
C ALA A 104 35.14 -10.70 -30.66
N PRO A 105 36.04 -9.73 -30.44
CA PRO A 105 35.70 -8.32 -30.58
C PRO A 105 35.14 -8.10 -31.98
N ALA A 106 33.95 -7.49 -32.05
CA ALA A 106 33.36 -7.07 -33.30
C ALA A 106 34.37 -6.19 -34.06
N PRO A 107 34.48 -6.32 -35.41
CA PRO A 107 35.34 -5.44 -36.18
C PRO A 107 34.94 -3.99 -35.91
N PRO A 108 35.91 -3.06 -35.78
CA PRO A 108 35.59 -1.66 -35.55
C PRO A 108 34.70 -1.16 -36.69
N PRO A 109 33.66 -0.36 -36.39
CA PRO A 109 32.86 0.26 -37.44
C PRO A 109 33.75 1.11 -38.34
N ALA A 110 33.52 1.03 -39.65
CA ALA A 110 34.20 1.86 -40.62
C ALA A 110 34.11 3.35 -40.22
N PRO A 111 35.18 4.15 -40.41
CA PRO A 111 35.15 5.55 -40.03
C PRO A 111 34.05 6.28 -40.79
N ALA A 112 33.13 6.90 -40.05
CA ALA A 112 32.17 7.83 -40.61
C ALA A 112 32.93 9.03 -41.25
N PRO A 113 32.42 9.60 -42.35
CA PRO A 113 33.03 10.78 -42.94
C PRO A 113 33.06 11.93 -41.93
N SER A 114 34.21 12.59 -41.83
CA SER A 114 34.42 13.74 -40.95
C SER A 114 33.38 14.84 -41.22
N PRO A 115 32.76 15.44 -40.18
CA PRO A 115 31.97 16.64 -40.36
C PRO A 115 32.88 17.81 -40.75
N PRO A 116 32.37 18.82 -41.49
CA PRO A 116 33.13 20.03 -41.73
C PRO A 116 33.40 20.74 -40.40
N ALA A 117 34.57 21.37 -40.32
CA ALA A 117 35.00 22.16 -39.16
C ALA A 117 33.93 23.18 -38.77
N ALA A 118 33.42 23.07 -37.54
CA ALA A 118 32.57 24.07 -36.92
C ALA A 118 33.44 25.04 -36.12
N ASP A 119 33.13 26.33 -36.25
CA ASP A 119 33.78 27.45 -35.60
C ASP A 119 33.88 27.30 -34.06
N PRO A 120 34.98 27.72 -33.42
CA PRO A 120 35.18 27.50 -31.99
C PRO A 120 34.57 28.65 -31.16
N LEU A 121 33.24 28.83 -31.14
CA LEU A 121 32.58 29.75 -30.19
C LEU A 121 31.14 29.36 -29.78
N ALA A 122 30.78 28.08 -29.82
CA ALA A 122 29.47 27.64 -29.32
C ALA A 122 29.53 27.32 -27.81
N ALA A 123 28.94 28.20 -26.98
CA ALA A 123 28.74 27.97 -25.55
C ALA A 123 27.88 26.71 -25.32
N ALA A 124 28.35 25.77 -24.50
CA ALA A 124 27.59 24.58 -24.11
C ALA A 124 26.42 24.98 -23.19
N SER A 125 25.21 24.53 -23.52
CA SER A 125 23.99 24.80 -22.74
C SER A 125 23.49 23.52 -22.07
N ILE A 126 23.36 23.55 -20.75
CA ILE A 126 22.79 22.46 -19.95
C ILE A 126 21.29 22.73 -19.80
N GLY A 127 20.48 21.75 -20.21
CA GLY A 127 19.02 21.86 -20.26
C GLY A 127 18.36 22.21 -18.91
N PRO A 128 17.07 22.63 -18.93
CA PRO A 128 16.40 23.28 -17.79
C PRO A 128 16.27 22.44 -16.51
N VAL A 129 16.35 21.10 -16.58
CA VAL A 129 16.09 20.17 -15.46
C VAL A 129 17.21 19.13 -15.26
N ALA A 130 18.45 19.47 -15.62
CA ALA A 130 19.58 18.53 -15.53
C ALA A 130 20.11 18.38 -14.09
N SER A 131 20.54 17.17 -13.71
CA SER A 131 21.27 16.94 -12.46
C SER A 131 22.77 16.83 -12.74
N ILE A 132 23.54 17.75 -12.16
CA ILE A 132 24.99 17.79 -12.23
C ILE A 132 25.51 17.06 -10.99
N GLY A 133 26.14 15.90 -11.23
CA GLY A 133 26.65 15.05 -10.15
C GLY A 133 27.71 15.73 -9.27
N PRO A 134 27.97 15.19 -8.06
CA PRO A 134 29.02 15.69 -7.18
C PRO A 134 30.39 15.65 -7.88
N SER A 135 31.19 16.70 -7.68
CA SER A 135 32.53 16.88 -8.27
C SER A 135 32.58 17.10 -9.80
N ALA A 136 31.45 17.35 -10.48
CA ALA A 136 31.47 17.71 -11.89
C ALA A 136 32.11 19.10 -12.12
N SER A 137 32.79 19.27 -13.25
CA SER A 137 33.38 20.55 -13.68
C SER A 137 32.62 21.12 -14.87
N VAL A 138 32.06 22.32 -14.68
CA VAL A 138 31.38 23.09 -15.72
C VAL A 138 32.39 24.09 -16.31
N GLY A 139 32.61 23.99 -17.62
CA GLY A 139 33.56 24.85 -18.32
C GLY A 139 33.18 26.34 -18.28
N PRO A 140 34.13 27.25 -18.56
CA PRO A 140 33.86 28.68 -18.65
C PRO A 140 32.81 28.98 -19.73
N SER A 141 31.94 29.95 -19.45
CA SER A 141 30.84 30.41 -20.34
C SER A 141 29.69 29.43 -20.60
N ALA A 142 29.54 28.36 -19.81
CA ALA A 142 28.38 27.46 -19.91
C ALA A 142 27.12 28.09 -19.31
N SER A 143 25.95 27.76 -19.89
CA SER A 143 24.64 28.20 -19.38
C SER A 143 23.96 27.06 -18.64
N VAL A 144 23.51 27.30 -17.41
CA VAL A 144 22.82 26.33 -16.55
C VAL A 144 21.36 26.73 -16.40
N GLY A 145 20.47 25.85 -16.85
CA GLY A 145 19.04 26.08 -16.79
C GLY A 145 18.46 26.22 -15.38
N PRO A 146 17.28 26.86 -15.23
CA PRO A 146 16.75 27.37 -13.95
C PRO A 146 16.33 26.31 -12.92
N SER A 147 16.23 25.02 -13.31
CA SER A 147 15.88 23.92 -12.42
C SER A 147 16.95 22.82 -12.40
N ALA A 148 18.17 23.15 -12.81
CA ALA A 148 19.28 22.22 -12.72
C ALA A 148 19.77 22.09 -11.27
N SER A 149 19.96 20.86 -10.79
CA SER A 149 20.50 20.59 -9.45
C SER A 149 22.01 20.39 -9.54
N VAL A 150 22.77 21.09 -8.69
CA VAL A 150 24.23 21.01 -8.64
C VAL A 150 24.64 20.29 -7.37
N GLY A 151 25.31 19.15 -7.51
CA GLY A 151 25.81 18.37 -6.39
C GLY A 151 26.83 19.13 -5.54
N PRO A 152 26.96 18.79 -4.24
CA PRO A 152 28.01 19.35 -3.39
C PRO A 152 29.39 19.09 -4.02
N SER A 153 30.25 20.11 -4.01
CA SER A 153 31.62 20.08 -4.58
C SER A 153 31.75 20.17 -6.11
N ALA A 154 30.69 20.51 -6.86
CA ALA A 154 30.84 20.86 -8.28
C ALA A 154 31.64 22.17 -8.46
N SER A 155 32.41 22.27 -9.55
CA SER A 155 33.24 23.43 -9.88
C SER A 155 32.70 24.14 -11.12
N ILE A 156 32.48 25.45 -11.01
CA ILE A 156 31.93 26.29 -12.09
C ILE A 156 32.99 27.29 -12.54
N GLY A 157 33.33 27.26 -13.84
CA GLY A 157 34.30 28.18 -14.42
C GLY A 157 33.86 29.66 -14.38
N PRO A 158 34.80 30.60 -14.50
CA PRO A 158 34.47 32.04 -14.57
C PRO A 158 33.51 32.32 -15.74
N ALA A 159 32.55 33.23 -15.53
CA ALA A 159 31.55 33.67 -16.53
C ALA A 159 30.42 32.68 -16.91
N ALA A 160 30.19 31.62 -16.14
CA ALA A 160 28.98 30.79 -16.31
C ALA A 160 27.72 31.50 -15.79
N ALA A 161 26.60 31.42 -16.53
CA ALA A 161 25.33 32.04 -16.16
C ALA A 161 24.34 31.00 -15.61
N ALA A 162 23.84 31.21 -14.39
CA ALA A 162 22.81 30.36 -13.76
C ALA A 162 21.46 31.09 -13.74
N GLY A 163 20.40 30.43 -14.24
CA GLY A 163 19.03 30.95 -14.13
C GLY A 163 18.52 30.92 -12.69
N ALA A 164 18.05 32.05 -12.16
CA ALA A 164 17.49 32.11 -10.81
C ALA A 164 16.04 31.56 -10.75
N PRO A 165 15.60 30.98 -9.60
CA PRO A 165 16.35 30.77 -8.37
C PRO A 165 16.73 29.29 -8.18
N ALA A 166 17.97 28.93 -8.51
CA ALA A 166 18.59 27.73 -7.96
C ALA A 166 19.01 28.02 -6.51
N GLY A 167 18.41 27.34 -5.54
CA GLY A 167 18.78 27.44 -4.12
C GLY A 167 20.20 26.91 -3.91
N ALA A 168 21.15 27.81 -3.67
CA ALA A 168 22.53 27.44 -3.36
C ALA A 168 22.65 27.05 -1.87
N GLY A 169 22.91 25.77 -1.62
CA GLY A 169 23.44 25.31 -0.33
C GLY A 169 24.90 25.74 -0.18
N ALA A 170 25.17 26.50 0.89
CA ALA A 170 26.43 26.80 1.57
C ALA A 170 27.77 26.75 0.79
N SER A 171 28.45 27.92 0.81
CA SER A 171 29.88 28.20 0.59
C SER A 171 30.46 28.02 -0.82
N VAL A 172 30.42 29.11 -1.59
CA VAL A 172 31.35 29.34 -2.72
C VAL A 172 32.12 30.62 -2.40
N GLY A 173 33.44 30.50 -2.20
CA GLY A 173 34.33 31.63 -2.03
C GLY A 173 34.70 32.25 -3.38
N THR A 174 34.35 33.52 -3.60
CA THR A 174 34.88 34.32 -4.71
C THR A 174 35.70 35.47 -4.13
N GLY A 175 37.01 35.46 -4.36
CA GLY A 175 37.93 36.52 -3.95
C GLY A 175 37.97 37.68 -4.94
N GLY A 176 38.33 38.87 -4.45
CA GLY A 176 38.91 39.96 -5.26
C GLY A 176 38.20 41.32 -5.18
N SER A 177 38.87 42.27 -4.52
CA SER A 177 38.52 43.68 -4.28
C SER A 177 38.20 44.56 -5.50
N GLY A 178 37.41 45.61 -5.27
CA GLY A 178 37.32 46.80 -6.13
C GLY A 178 36.33 47.84 -5.62
N SER A 179 36.80 49.07 -5.38
CA SER A 179 36.18 50.19 -4.68
C SER A 179 35.26 51.10 -5.52
N GLY A 180 34.30 51.78 -4.88
CA GLY A 180 33.99 53.19 -5.17
C GLY A 180 32.52 53.59 -5.38
N GLY A 181 32.01 54.47 -4.50
CA GLY A 181 31.33 55.72 -4.93
C GLY A 181 29.80 55.79 -5.07
N ALA A 182 29.14 56.19 -3.97
CA ALA A 182 28.17 57.31 -3.81
C ALA A 182 26.83 57.45 -4.58
N ALA A 183 25.82 57.82 -3.76
CA ALA A 183 24.67 58.74 -3.96
C ALA A 183 23.35 58.26 -4.61
N GLY A 184 22.24 58.41 -3.86
CA GLY A 184 20.83 58.33 -4.35
C GLY A 184 20.33 59.66 -4.97
N PRO A 185 19.01 60.00 -5.00
CA PRO A 185 17.83 59.29 -4.47
C PRO A 185 16.55 59.30 -5.38
N ALA A 186 15.47 58.70 -4.85
CA ALA A 186 14.03 59.00 -5.00
C ALA A 186 13.27 58.71 -6.33
N GLY A 187 12.10 58.05 -6.22
CA GLY A 187 11.06 58.12 -7.25
C GLY A 187 9.99 57.01 -7.28
N VAL A 188 8.94 57.18 -6.46
CA VAL A 188 7.50 56.89 -6.70
C VAL A 188 6.98 55.45 -7.02
N ALA A 189 6.26 54.93 -6.03
CA ALA A 189 4.96 54.22 -6.05
C ALA A 189 4.42 53.59 -7.35
N ALA A 190 4.06 52.29 -7.25
CA ALA A 190 2.70 51.81 -7.55
C ALA A 190 2.54 50.35 -7.09
N ALA A 191 1.67 50.11 -6.11
CA ALA A 191 1.13 48.78 -5.83
C ALA A 191 0.06 48.43 -6.88
N PRO A 192 -0.03 47.15 -7.28
CA PRO A 192 -1.34 46.55 -7.41
C PRO A 192 -1.45 45.21 -6.66
N ALA A 193 -2.61 45.06 -6.01
CA ALA A 193 -3.35 43.83 -5.74
C ALA A 193 -2.55 42.55 -5.44
N GLY A 194 -2.42 42.24 -4.13
CA GLY A 194 -2.06 40.92 -3.66
C GLY A 194 -3.08 39.88 -4.16
N THR A 195 -2.66 39.09 -5.14
CA THR A 195 -3.33 37.82 -5.43
C THR A 195 -3.00 36.91 -4.26
N ALA A 196 -4.02 36.50 -3.51
CA ALA A 196 -3.90 35.50 -2.47
C ALA A 196 -3.36 34.22 -3.10
N ALA A 197 -2.05 34.02 -3.00
CA ALA A 197 -1.40 32.77 -3.36
C ALA A 197 -1.96 31.70 -2.44
N ALA A 198 -2.72 30.78 -3.02
CA ALA A 198 -3.18 29.57 -2.36
C ALA A 198 -2.01 28.96 -1.59
N ALA A 199 -2.17 28.87 -0.27
CA ALA A 199 -1.21 28.21 0.60
C ALA A 199 -0.96 26.81 0.03
N THR A 200 0.25 26.59 -0.45
CA THR A 200 0.73 25.25 -0.76
C THR A 200 0.70 24.48 0.56
N PRO A 201 -0.01 23.34 0.67
CA PRO A 201 -0.02 22.60 1.93
C PRO A 201 1.42 22.24 2.29
N GLU A 202 1.84 22.60 3.51
CA GLU A 202 3.15 22.21 4.04
C GLU A 202 3.32 20.69 3.88
N ARG A 203 4.32 20.29 3.08
CA ARG A 203 4.76 18.90 3.04
C ARG A 203 5.41 18.57 4.37
N TYR A 204 4.76 17.76 5.20
CA TYR A 204 5.49 16.97 6.21
C TYR A 204 6.22 15.83 5.50
N VAL A 205 7.46 16.08 5.08
CA VAL A 205 8.39 15.03 4.66
C VAL A 205 9.01 14.42 5.91
N LEU A 206 8.71 13.14 6.20
CA LEU A 206 9.26 12.29 7.28
C LEU A 206 10.79 12.08 7.18
N GLU A 207 11.60 13.14 7.29
CA GLU A 207 13.06 13.09 7.46
C GLU A 207 13.57 13.58 8.85
N GLY A 208 14.14 12.67 9.66
CA GLY A 208 15.21 12.90 10.67
C GLY A 208 14.88 12.77 12.19
N PRO A 209 15.33 11.78 12.99
CA PRO A 209 14.85 11.56 14.36
C PRO A 209 15.21 12.63 15.43
N PRO A 210 14.43 12.71 16.54
CA PRO A 210 13.33 11.82 16.90
C PRO A 210 11.99 12.55 16.77
N TRP A 211 11.47 12.69 15.55
CA TRP A 211 10.07 13.04 15.36
C TRP A 211 9.30 11.82 14.86
N SER A 212 9.37 10.72 15.60
CA SER A 212 8.31 9.72 15.49
C SER A 212 7.04 10.35 16.06
N PRO A 213 5.96 10.55 15.28
CA PRO A 213 4.71 10.99 15.86
C PRO A 213 4.26 9.98 16.91
N PRO A 214 3.72 10.43 18.06
CA PRO A 214 3.17 9.51 19.05
C PRO A 214 2.05 8.69 18.40
N VAL A 215 1.99 7.41 18.77
CA VAL A 215 1.01 6.45 18.26
C VAL A 215 0.25 5.80 19.41
N GLY A 216 -1.06 5.71 19.26
CA GLY A 216 -1.97 4.99 20.16
C GLY A 216 -2.52 3.75 19.46
N VAL A 217 -1.73 2.68 19.36
CA VAL A 217 -2.15 1.44 18.71
C VAL A 217 -3.36 0.83 19.47
N PRO A 218 -4.47 0.51 18.79
CA PRO A 218 -5.67 0.05 19.47
C PRO A 218 -5.47 -1.34 20.10
N ALA A 219 -6.20 -1.60 21.19
CA ALA A 219 -6.30 -2.94 21.76
C ALA A 219 -6.86 -3.94 20.73
N SER A 220 -6.52 -5.22 20.90
CA SER A 220 -7.03 -6.29 20.04
C SER A 220 -8.55 -6.29 20.00
N VAL A 221 -9.13 -6.32 18.79
CA VAL A 221 -10.56 -6.13 18.56
C VAL A 221 -10.99 -6.85 17.29
N ARG A 222 -12.22 -7.35 17.29
CA ARG A 222 -12.94 -7.81 16.11
C ARG A 222 -13.98 -6.78 15.72
N MET A 223 -13.99 -6.37 14.46
CA MET A 223 -14.95 -5.42 13.89
C MET A 223 -15.72 -6.12 12.78
N LEU A 224 -17.04 -6.21 12.93
CA LEU A 224 -17.94 -6.67 11.88
C LEU A 224 -18.51 -5.48 11.14
N TYR A 225 -18.62 -5.57 9.82
CA TYR A 225 -19.14 -4.53 8.96
C TYR A 225 -20.25 -5.07 8.06
N SER A 226 -21.30 -4.26 7.87
CA SER A 226 -22.17 -4.37 6.72
C SER A 226 -21.47 -3.73 5.52
N ALA A 227 -21.29 -4.46 4.43
CA ALA A 227 -20.65 -3.96 3.23
C ALA A 227 -21.64 -3.90 2.06
N GLU A 228 -21.65 -2.77 1.36
CA GLU A 228 -22.34 -2.59 0.10
C GLU A 228 -21.30 -2.26 -0.95
N GLY A 229 -21.46 -2.77 -2.16
CA GLY A 229 -20.62 -2.33 -3.26
C GLY A 229 -21.35 -2.29 -4.58
N ASN A 230 -20.72 -1.62 -5.53
CA ASN A 230 -21.14 -1.60 -6.92
C ASN A 230 -20.05 -2.24 -7.77
N ALA A 231 -20.45 -3.15 -8.66
CA ALA A 231 -19.58 -3.70 -9.66
C ALA A 231 -20.29 -3.70 -11.01
N LYS A 232 -19.75 -2.96 -11.99
CA LYS A 232 -20.30 -2.84 -13.35
C LYS A 232 -21.77 -2.41 -13.35
N GLY A 233 -22.14 -1.49 -12.46
CA GLY A 233 -23.51 -0.98 -12.32
C GLY A 233 -24.44 -1.88 -11.50
N MET A 234 -24.00 -3.05 -11.02
CA MET A 234 -24.79 -3.92 -10.15
C MET A 234 -24.40 -3.72 -8.69
N THR A 235 -25.38 -3.36 -7.86
CA THR A 235 -25.19 -3.30 -6.41
C THR A 235 -25.20 -4.70 -5.82
N TRP A 236 -24.28 -4.96 -4.91
CA TRP A 236 -24.17 -6.20 -4.14
C TRP A 236 -23.99 -5.88 -2.66
N HIS A 237 -24.39 -6.83 -1.83
CA HIS A 237 -24.19 -6.76 -0.38
C HIS A 237 -23.25 -7.88 0.07
N ALA A 238 -22.45 -7.57 1.07
CA ALA A 238 -21.46 -8.45 1.66
C ALA A 238 -21.43 -8.27 3.17
N LYS A 239 -20.84 -9.26 3.84
CA LYS A 239 -20.35 -9.10 5.21
C LYS A 239 -18.85 -8.90 5.13
N SER A 240 -18.34 -8.04 6.00
CA SER A 240 -16.92 -7.85 6.17
C SER A 240 -16.52 -7.99 7.64
N GLU A 241 -15.33 -8.52 7.87
CA GLU A 241 -14.76 -8.75 9.18
C GLU A 241 -13.30 -8.31 9.20
N LEU A 242 -12.97 -7.42 10.14
CA LEU A 242 -11.59 -7.07 10.49
C LEU A 242 -11.26 -7.64 11.87
N VAL A 243 -10.31 -8.57 11.92
CA VAL A 243 -9.71 -9.04 13.16
C VAL A 243 -8.36 -8.33 13.32
N TRP A 244 -8.23 -7.55 14.38
CA TRP A 244 -6.99 -6.91 14.80
C TRP A 244 -6.49 -7.55 16.09
N GLN A 245 -5.26 -8.04 16.08
CA GLN A 245 -4.61 -8.65 17.23
C GLN A 245 -3.22 -8.03 17.42
N GLN A 246 -2.89 -7.72 18.68
CA GLN A 246 -1.54 -7.38 19.10
C GLN A 246 -1.11 -8.26 20.28
N GLU A 247 0.16 -8.68 20.24
CA GLU A 247 0.82 -9.45 21.30
C GLU A 247 2.25 -8.92 21.47
N GLY A 248 2.48 -8.20 22.57
CA GLY A 248 3.78 -7.56 22.82
C GLY A 248 4.12 -6.55 21.72
N ASP A 249 5.23 -6.78 21.02
CA ASP A 249 5.70 -5.95 19.91
C ASP A 249 5.33 -6.53 18.52
N ARG A 250 4.34 -7.44 18.45
CA ARG A 250 3.85 -8.02 17.20
C ARG A 250 2.36 -7.81 17.00
N TYR A 251 1.95 -7.80 15.74
CA TYR A 251 0.55 -7.70 15.36
C TYR A 251 0.18 -8.64 14.22
N ASP A 252 -1.11 -8.97 14.16
CA ASP A 252 -1.79 -9.62 13.05
C ASP A 252 -3.09 -8.85 12.75
N ALA A 253 -3.27 -8.47 11.49
CA ALA A 253 -4.50 -7.88 10.98
C ALA A 253 -5.04 -8.73 9.83
N ARG A 254 -6.32 -9.08 9.90
CA ARG A 254 -7.02 -9.83 8.85
C ARG A 254 -8.33 -9.14 8.50
N MET A 255 -8.49 -8.76 7.24
CA MET A 255 -9.75 -8.26 6.69
C MET A 255 -10.33 -9.29 5.71
N GLU A 256 -11.56 -9.75 5.92
CA GLU A 256 -12.27 -10.62 5.00
C GLU A 256 -13.57 -9.97 4.55
N VAL A 257 -13.73 -9.80 3.23
CA VAL A 257 -14.99 -9.37 2.60
C VAL A 257 -15.58 -10.56 1.86
N SER A 258 -16.82 -10.92 2.18
CA SER A 258 -17.51 -12.06 1.58
C SER A 258 -18.93 -11.71 1.13
N ALA A 259 -19.24 -12.04 -0.13
CA ALA A 259 -20.56 -11.90 -0.72
C ALA A 259 -21.04 -13.25 -1.27
N PHE A 260 -22.31 -13.55 -1.05
CA PHE A 260 -22.96 -14.75 -1.59
C PHE A 260 -22.84 -14.76 -3.12
N LEU A 261 -22.43 -15.89 -3.71
CA LEU A 261 -22.17 -16.11 -5.14
C LEU A 261 -21.00 -15.32 -5.78
N VAL A 262 -20.55 -14.20 -5.20
CA VAL A 262 -19.40 -13.42 -5.70
C VAL A 262 -18.07 -14.04 -5.25
N GLY A 263 -18.04 -14.55 -4.00
CA GLY A 263 -16.89 -15.16 -3.35
C GLY A 263 -16.37 -14.31 -2.18
N SER A 264 -15.17 -14.64 -1.70
CA SER A 264 -14.47 -13.88 -0.67
C SER A 264 -13.11 -13.34 -1.15
N ARG A 265 -12.72 -12.22 -0.54
CA ARG A 265 -11.39 -11.65 -0.61
C ARG A 265 -10.87 -11.46 0.80
N VAL A 266 -9.64 -11.86 1.04
CA VAL A 266 -8.99 -11.80 2.34
C VAL A 266 -7.69 -11.02 2.20
N GLN A 267 -7.53 -9.98 3.00
CA GLN A 267 -6.26 -9.29 3.17
C GLN A 267 -5.68 -9.60 4.54
N THR A 268 -4.36 -9.74 4.61
CA THR A 268 -3.60 -9.99 5.83
C THR A 268 -2.41 -9.06 5.90
N SER A 269 -2.15 -8.50 7.08
CA SER A 269 -0.96 -7.71 7.39
C SER A 269 -0.39 -8.23 8.70
N THR A 270 0.90 -8.58 8.70
CA THR A 270 1.60 -9.06 9.88
C THR A 270 2.92 -8.32 10.01
N GLY A 271 3.32 -8.03 11.24
CA GLY A 271 4.60 -7.42 11.50
C GLY A 271 4.79 -7.05 12.95
N ARG A 272 5.57 -5.99 13.16
CA ARG A 272 5.99 -5.49 14.47
C ARG A 272 5.25 -4.21 14.84
N ILE A 273 5.24 -3.89 16.11
CA ILE A 273 4.82 -2.60 16.65
C ILE A 273 6.05 -1.95 17.28
N ASP A 274 6.37 -0.72 16.90
CA ASP A 274 7.43 0.08 17.51
C ASP A 274 6.97 1.51 17.83
N ALA A 275 7.90 2.40 18.19
CA ALA A 275 7.61 3.79 18.53
C ALA A 275 7.00 4.61 17.38
N THR A 276 7.06 4.14 16.14
CA THR A 276 6.45 4.75 14.95
C THR A 276 5.09 4.16 14.61
N GLY A 277 4.65 3.11 15.32
CA GLY A 277 3.40 2.40 15.09
C GLY A 277 3.64 1.05 14.45
N LEU A 278 2.89 0.76 13.39
CA LEU A 278 2.96 -0.52 12.69
C LEU A 278 4.17 -0.56 11.77
N VAL A 279 4.91 -1.67 11.85
CA VAL A 279 6.02 -1.99 10.96
C VAL A 279 5.69 -3.30 10.25
N PRO A 280 5.01 -3.25 9.09
CA PRO A 280 4.66 -4.45 8.35
C PRO A 280 5.90 -5.21 7.89
N GLU A 281 5.82 -6.54 8.00
CA GLU A 281 6.82 -7.48 7.49
C GLU A 281 6.27 -8.24 6.27
N ARG A 282 4.96 -8.50 6.26
CA ARG A 282 4.28 -9.18 5.15
C ARG A 282 2.85 -8.67 4.98
N PHE A 283 2.49 -8.40 3.73
CA PHE A 283 1.12 -8.19 3.28
C PHE A 283 0.69 -9.32 2.36
N GLY A 284 -0.52 -9.83 2.52
CA GLY A 284 -1.10 -10.86 1.65
C GLY A 284 -2.51 -10.48 1.22
N ASP A 285 -2.85 -10.72 -0.05
CA ASP A 285 -4.17 -10.52 -0.62
C ASP A 285 -4.59 -11.76 -1.39
N LYS A 286 -5.61 -12.43 -0.88
CA LYS A 286 -6.15 -13.67 -1.39
C LYS A 286 -7.54 -13.43 -1.95
N ALA A 287 -7.68 -13.62 -3.26
CA ALA A 287 -8.96 -13.62 -3.94
C ALA A 287 -9.26 -15.02 -4.46
N ARG A 288 -10.39 -15.60 -4.02
CA ARG A 288 -10.78 -16.99 -4.33
C ARG A 288 -9.66 -18.00 -3.98
N ARG A 289 -8.91 -18.47 -4.98
CA ARG A 289 -7.83 -19.47 -4.83
C ARG A 289 -6.42 -18.92 -5.11
N SER A 290 -6.30 -17.66 -5.49
CA SER A 290 -5.01 -17.02 -5.79
C SER A 290 -4.64 -16.08 -4.65
N GLU A 291 -3.41 -16.19 -4.16
CA GLU A 291 -2.84 -15.28 -3.18
C GLU A 291 -1.61 -14.60 -3.77
N GLN A 292 -1.54 -13.28 -3.60
CA GLN A 292 -0.36 -12.49 -3.88
C GLN A 292 0.07 -11.81 -2.59
N ALA A 293 1.36 -11.58 -2.43
CA ALA A 293 1.95 -11.01 -1.23
C ALA A 293 3.04 -10.01 -1.56
N ALA A 294 3.31 -9.13 -0.60
CA ALA A 294 4.48 -8.27 -0.55
C ALA A 294 5.25 -8.55 0.74
N HIS A 295 6.57 -8.61 0.62
CA HIS A 295 7.51 -8.80 1.72
C HIS A 295 8.32 -7.53 1.92
N PHE A 296 8.41 -7.08 3.16
CA PHE A 296 9.10 -5.85 3.53
C PHE A 296 10.50 -6.20 4.04
N GLU A 297 11.48 -6.20 3.14
CA GLU A 297 12.88 -6.54 3.42
C GLU A 297 13.60 -5.31 3.96
N ARG A 298 13.28 -4.91 5.20
CA ARG A 298 13.76 -3.65 5.80
C ARG A 298 15.27 -3.57 5.91
N ASP A 299 15.94 -4.69 6.18
CA ASP A 299 17.41 -4.77 6.19
C ASP A 299 18.04 -4.50 4.82
N LYS A 300 17.29 -4.73 3.75
CA LYS A 300 17.71 -4.48 2.35
C LYS A 300 17.17 -3.16 1.80
N GLY A 301 16.27 -2.50 2.52
CA GLY A 301 15.57 -1.30 2.04
C GLY A 301 14.69 -1.56 0.82
N SER A 302 14.14 -2.76 0.66
CA SER A 302 13.30 -3.11 -0.49
C SER A 302 11.98 -3.81 -0.13
N VAL A 303 11.02 -3.72 -1.04
CA VAL A 303 9.77 -4.47 -1.04
C VAL A 303 9.81 -5.48 -2.20
N VAL A 304 9.62 -6.75 -1.88
CA VAL A 304 9.61 -7.86 -2.84
C VAL A 304 8.18 -8.38 -3.01
N PHE A 305 7.75 -8.58 -4.26
CA PHE A 305 6.40 -9.03 -4.58
C PHE A 305 6.37 -10.49 -5.03
N SER A 306 5.45 -11.28 -4.47
CA SER A 306 5.28 -12.69 -4.85
C SER A 306 4.75 -12.88 -6.28
N SER A 307 4.27 -11.79 -6.89
CA SER A 307 3.79 -11.73 -8.26
C SER A 307 4.93 -11.62 -9.29
N ASN A 308 6.20 -11.60 -8.84
CA ASN A 308 7.38 -11.27 -9.65
C ASN A 308 7.30 -9.89 -10.32
N ALA A 309 6.53 -8.96 -9.74
CA ALA A 309 6.60 -7.56 -10.12
C ALA A 309 7.98 -6.98 -9.75
N PRO A 310 8.46 -5.92 -10.42
CA PRO A 310 9.70 -5.25 -10.06
C PRO A 310 9.71 -4.87 -8.57
N GLU A 311 10.83 -5.11 -7.90
CA GLU A 311 11.02 -4.67 -6.51
C GLU A 311 10.89 -3.15 -6.41
N ALA A 312 10.40 -2.68 -5.26
CA ALA A 312 10.26 -1.27 -4.96
C ALA A 312 11.17 -0.87 -3.78
N PRO A 313 11.64 0.39 -3.71
CA PRO A 313 12.33 0.89 -2.52
C PRO A 313 11.38 0.90 -1.32
N LEU A 314 11.89 0.55 -0.14
CA LEU A 314 11.13 0.55 1.11
C LEU A 314 11.49 1.78 1.95
N TYR A 315 10.51 2.65 2.19
CA TYR A 315 10.68 3.85 3.00
C TYR A 315 10.41 3.59 4.50
N ALA A 316 10.91 4.50 5.34
CA ALA A 316 10.59 4.50 6.75
C ALA A 316 9.09 4.78 6.95
N GLY A 317 8.46 4.08 7.89
CA GLY A 317 7.01 4.21 8.15
C GLY A 317 6.09 3.65 7.06
N ALA A 318 6.63 3.00 6.03
CA ALA A 318 5.83 2.38 4.96
C ALA A 318 4.82 1.38 5.54
N GLN A 319 3.60 1.42 5.00
CA GLN A 319 2.48 0.57 5.37
C GLN A 319 2.07 -0.30 4.19
N ASP A 320 1.29 -1.35 4.45
CA ASP A 320 0.53 -2.04 3.39
C ASP A 320 -0.92 -1.55 3.28
N ARG A 321 -1.63 -2.00 2.25
CA ARG A 321 -3.02 -1.62 1.94
C ARG A 321 -4.03 -1.89 3.06
N LEU A 322 -3.75 -2.82 3.98
CA LEU A 322 -4.61 -3.09 5.15
C LEU A 322 -4.08 -2.35 6.38
N GLY A 323 -2.79 -2.45 6.66
CA GLY A 323 -2.12 -1.82 7.80
C GLY A 323 -2.26 -0.30 7.83
N VAL A 324 -2.33 0.36 6.67
CA VAL A 324 -2.54 1.81 6.57
C VAL A 324 -3.78 2.29 7.33
N PHE A 325 -4.87 1.52 7.36
CA PHE A 325 -6.09 1.91 8.08
C PHE A 325 -5.88 1.87 9.60
N MET A 326 -5.13 0.90 10.09
CA MET A 326 -4.81 0.80 11.51
C MET A 326 -3.76 1.82 11.93
N GLN A 327 -2.75 2.08 11.08
CA GLN A 327 -1.71 3.06 11.33
C GLN A 327 -2.27 4.49 11.41
N LEU A 328 -3.17 4.87 10.49
CA LEU A 328 -3.81 6.19 10.52
C LEU A 328 -4.64 6.39 11.80
N GLY A 329 -5.41 5.37 12.22
CA GLY A 329 -6.10 5.39 13.50
C GLY A 329 -5.15 5.54 14.69
N ALA A 330 -4.02 4.81 14.68
CA ALA A 330 -3.01 4.90 15.72
C ALA A 330 -2.35 6.29 15.80
N LEU A 331 -2.04 6.92 14.66
CA LEU A 331 -1.50 8.28 14.62
C LEU A 331 -2.49 9.28 15.23
N LEU A 332 -3.76 9.22 14.83
CA LEU A 332 -4.81 10.09 15.36
C LEU A 332 -5.01 9.87 16.87
N ALA A 333 -4.97 8.62 17.34
CA ALA A 333 -5.11 8.29 18.75
C ALA A 333 -3.91 8.76 19.59
N GLY A 334 -2.71 8.78 19.02
CA GLY A 334 -1.48 9.16 19.71
C GLY A 334 -1.36 10.66 19.98
N ASP A 335 -1.79 11.50 19.04
CA ASP A 335 -1.91 12.96 19.22
C ASP A 335 -2.96 13.55 18.28
N PRO A 336 -4.24 13.62 18.69
CA PRO A 336 -5.31 14.17 17.87
C PRO A 336 -5.09 15.63 17.47
N THR A 337 -4.42 16.41 18.32
CA THR A 337 -4.24 17.85 18.11
C THR A 337 -3.20 18.17 17.03
N ARG A 338 -2.32 17.21 16.74
CA ARG A 338 -1.33 17.28 15.65
C ARG A 338 -1.94 17.23 14.25
N TYR A 339 -3.16 16.73 14.12
CA TYR A 339 -3.83 16.51 12.84
C TYR A 339 -5.13 17.33 12.74
N PRO A 340 -5.05 18.67 12.67
CA PRO A 340 -6.24 19.50 12.48
C PRO A 340 -6.88 19.26 11.11
N GLU A 341 -8.14 19.67 10.97
CA GLU A 341 -8.83 19.68 9.67
C GLU A 341 -8.00 20.39 8.58
N GLY A 342 -7.99 19.83 7.38
CA GLY A 342 -7.22 20.32 6.23
C GLY A 342 -5.75 19.88 6.22
N SER A 343 -5.21 19.39 7.35
CA SER A 343 -3.87 18.80 7.37
C SER A 343 -3.81 17.50 6.56
N SER A 344 -2.61 17.01 6.29
CA SER A 344 -2.42 15.78 5.52
C SER A 344 -1.35 14.86 6.11
N ILE A 345 -1.57 13.55 5.97
CA ILE A 345 -0.62 12.50 6.34
C ILE A 345 -0.19 11.79 5.07
N ALA A 346 1.12 11.80 4.79
CA ALA A 346 1.71 11.08 3.65
C ALA A 346 2.47 9.85 4.15
N LEU A 347 2.23 8.71 3.50
CA LEU A 347 2.93 7.46 3.80
C LEU A 347 3.01 6.57 2.56
N GLN A 348 4.13 5.85 2.41
CA GLN A 348 4.24 4.83 1.38
C GLN A 348 3.25 3.70 1.71
N THR A 349 2.39 3.34 0.76
CA THR A 349 1.42 2.25 0.87
C THR A 349 1.71 1.19 -0.18
N VAL A 350 1.95 -0.03 0.30
CA VAL A 350 2.37 -1.19 -0.49
C VAL A 350 1.18 -2.09 -0.78
N GLY A 351 0.96 -2.38 -2.07
CA GLY A 351 0.03 -3.41 -2.55
C GLY A 351 0.74 -4.70 -2.93
N THR A 352 0.11 -5.54 -3.76
CA THR A 352 0.66 -6.84 -4.17
C THR A 352 1.66 -6.76 -5.34
N ARG A 353 1.83 -5.56 -5.91
CA ARG A 353 2.66 -5.31 -7.11
C ARG A 353 3.15 -3.86 -7.23
N ASP A 354 2.81 -3.01 -6.26
CA ASP A 354 3.08 -1.58 -6.28
C ASP A 354 3.41 -1.09 -4.87
N ALA A 355 4.18 -0.01 -4.80
CA ALA A 355 4.42 0.77 -3.58
C ALA A 355 4.26 2.24 -3.95
N GLU A 356 3.22 2.89 -3.44
CA GLU A 356 2.84 4.25 -3.83
C GLU A 356 2.80 5.17 -2.62
N ASP A 357 3.21 6.43 -2.78
CA ASP A 357 3.06 7.42 -1.72
C ASP A 357 1.60 7.87 -1.65
N TRP A 358 0.87 7.42 -0.64
CA TRP A 358 -0.51 7.83 -0.40
C TRP A 358 -0.53 9.06 0.49
N THR A 359 -1.41 10.02 0.16
CA THR A 359 -1.62 11.23 0.96
C THR A 359 -3.09 11.29 1.37
N PHE A 360 -3.33 11.31 2.67
CA PHE A 360 -4.66 11.41 3.26
C PHE A 360 -4.85 12.80 3.83
N THR A 361 -5.87 13.51 3.37
CA THR A 361 -6.30 14.78 3.94
C THR A 361 -7.30 14.53 5.07
N ILE A 362 -7.11 15.20 6.20
CA ILE A 362 -8.04 15.17 7.33
C ILE A 362 -9.19 16.12 7.01
N ALA A 363 -10.42 15.61 7.03
CA ALA A 363 -11.63 16.41 6.88
C ALA A 363 -12.26 16.73 8.25
N ALA A 364 -13.29 17.56 8.22
CA ALA A 364 -14.09 17.89 9.40
C ALA A 364 -14.63 16.63 10.10
N ARG A 365 -14.82 16.74 11.41
CA ARG A 365 -15.57 15.74 12.18
C ARG A 365 -17.04 15.81 11.77
N GLU A 366 -17.61 14.66 11.46
CA GLU A 366 -19.01 14.53 11.04
C GLU A 366 -19.75 13.40 11.79
N PRO A 367 -21.05 13.58 12.08
CA PRO A 367 -21.86 12.53 12.66
C PRO A 367 -22.15 11.44 11.60
N LEU A 368 -22.04 10.18 12.00
CA LEU A 368 -22.40 9.02 11.20
C LEU A 368 -23.56 8.27 11.83
N ASP A 369 -24.46 7.78 10.98
CA ASP A 369 -25.48 6.78 11.33
C ASP A 369 -25.02 5.43 10.79
N LEU A 370 -24.55 4.56 11.68
CA LEU A 370 -24.02 3.23 11.37
C LEU A 370 -24.95 2.16 11.94
N PRO A 371 -24.92 0.91 11.43
CA PRO A 371 -25.65 -0.18 12.06
C PRO A 371 -25.25 -0.41 13.53
N ALA A 372 -23.99 -0.11 13.90
CA ALA A 372 -23.51 -0.11 15.28
C ALA A 372 -24.05 1.04 16.15
N GLY A 373 -24.81 1.99 15.59
CA GLY A 373 -25.32 3.19 16.24
C GLY A 373 -24.69 4.48 15.73
N LYS A 374 -25.12 5.61 16.33
CA LYS A 374 -24.65 6.95 15.95
C LYS A 374 -23.31 7.27 16.60
N VAL A 375 -22.35 7.74 15.81
CA VAL A 375 -21.01 8.11 16.28
C VAL A 375 -20.52 9.35 15.56
N ASP A 376 -19.79 10.22 16.25
CA ASP A 376 -18.99 11.26 15.59
C ASP A 376 -17.69 10.65 15.09
N ALA A 377 -17.33 10.93 13.84
CA ALA A 377 -16.11 10.41 13.24
C ALA A 377 -15.33 11.49 12.48
N VAL A 378 -14.01 11.36 12.48
CA VAL A 378 -13.12 12.17 11.64
C VAL A 378 -12.88 11.41 10.35
N ARG A 379 -13.20 12.03 9.21
CA ARG A 379 -12.96 11.43 7.89
C ARG A 379 -11.56 11.78 7.40
N LEU A 380 -10.82 10.77 6.95
CA LEU A 380 -9.58 10.92 6.19
C LEU A 380 -9.84 10.49 4.75
N GLU A 381 -9.37 11.30 3.80
CA GLU A 381 -9.60 11.09 2.39
C GLU A 381 -8.31 11.11 1.60
N ARG A 382 -8.11 10.08 0.78
CA ARG A 382 -7.10 10.06 -0.28
C ARG A 382 -7.82 10.22 -1.62
N ALA A 383 -7.72 11.42 -2.19
CA ALA A 383 -8.24 11.71 -3.52
C ALA A 383 -7.41 11.02 -4.63
N PRO A 384 -8.03 10.68 -5.77
CA PRO A 384 -7.30 10.25 -6.97
C PRO A 384 -6.31 11.33 -7.41
N ARG A 385 -5.03 10.98 -7.63
CA ARG A 385 -3.99 11.94 -8.05
C ARG A 385 -3.69 11.93 -9.55
N LYS A 386 -4.13 10.89 -10.24
CA LYS A 386 -3.97 10.67 -11.67
C LYS A 386 -5.20 9.98 -12.23
N GLU A 387 -5.34 10.00 -13.55
CA GLU A 387 -6.31 9.14 -14.22
C GLU A 387 -6.09 7.69 -13.80
N PHE A 388 -7.17 6.92 -13.62
CA PHE A 388 -7.10 5.51 -13.20
C PHE A 388 -6.65 5.27 -11.75
N ASP A 389 -6.72 6.30 -10.90
CA ASP A 389 -6.39 6.16 -9.48
C ASP A 389 -7.63 5.84 -8.62
N THR A 390 -7.40 5.15 -7.49
CA THR A 390 -8.43 4.78 -6.52
C THR A 390 -8.73 5.98 -5.61
N ARG A 391 -9.97 6.14 -5.15
CA ARG A 391 -10.31 7.02 -4.02
C ARG A 391 -10.48 6.17 -2.77
N VAL A 392 -9.91 6.62 -1.65
CA VAL A 392 -10.06 5.94 -0.36
C VAL A 392 -10.57 6.94 0.66
N GLU A 393 -11.63 6.59 1.36
CA GLU A 393 -12.22 7.37 2.44
C GLU A 393 -12.33 6.47 3.67
N VAL A 394 -11.84 6.93 4.82
CA VAL A 394 -11.90 6.19 6.08
C VAL A 394 -12.38 7.11 7.18
N TRP A 395 -13.30 6.63 8.01
CA TRP A 395 -13.84 7.37 9.14
C TRP A 395 -13.38 6.74 10.44
N TYR A 396 -12.82 7.55 11.33
CA TYR A 396 -12.33 7.11 12.64
C TYR A 396 -13.15 7.73 13.76
N ALA A 397 -13.67 6.90 14.67
CA ALA A 397 -14.48 7.37 15.79
C ALA A 397 -13.62 7.60 17.05
N PRO A 398 -13.43 8.84 17.54
CA PRO A 398 -12.64 9.12 18.75
C PRO A 398 -13.17 8.40 19.99
N ALA A 399 -14.50 8.30 20.12
CA ALA A 399 -15.16 7.59 21.22
C ALA A 399 -14.85 6.09 21.26
N LEU A 400 -14.37 5.52 20.15
CA LEU A 400 -13.95 4.13 20.01
C LEU A 400 -12.43 4.01 19.87
N GLY A 401 -11.66 4.98 20.37
CA GLY A 401 -10.20 4.94 20.30
C GLY A 401 -9.65 5.10 18.88
N TYR A 402 -10.36 5.86 18.02
CA TYR A 402 -10.02 6.04 16.61
C TYR A 402 -9.96 4.73 15.81
N LEU A 403 -10.87 3.79 16.09
CA LEU A 403 -11.09 2.63 15.23
C LEU A 403 -11.74 3.04 13.88
N PRO A 404 -11.42 2.34 12.76
CA PRO A 404 -12.00 2.61 11.46
C PRO A 404 -13.45 2.11 11.41
N VAL A 405 -14.40 3.02 11.65
CA VAL A 405 -15.84 2.71 11.73
C VAL A 405 -16.54 2.70 10.37
N ARG A 406 -15.90 3.28 9.34
CA ARG A 406 -16.35 3.16 7.96
C ARG A 406 -15.16 3.21 7.02
N ILE A 407 -15.17 2.37 5.98
CA ILE A 407 -14.13 2.34 4.95
C ILE A 407 -14.84 2.31 3.59
N ARG A 408 -14.61 3.32 2.75
CA ARG A 408 -15.10 3.37 1.38
C ARG A 408 -13.94 3.43 0.41
N ILE A 409 -13.92 2.49 -0.53
CA ILE A 409 -12.91 2.43 -1.60
C ILE A 409 -13.66 2.50 -2.92
N THR A 410 -13.34 3.51 -3.73
CA THR A 410 -13.92 3.70 -5.06
C THR A 410 -12.82 3.52 -6.11
N GLN A 411 -13.02 2.58 -7.02
CA GLN A 411 -12.15 2.30 -8.15
C GLN A 411 -12.32 3.36 -9.23
N GLN A 412 -11.37 3.40 -10.16
CA GLN A 412 -11.38 4.34 -11.30
C GLN A 412 -12.66 4.28 -12.16
N ASN A 413 -13.29 3.11 -12.24
CA ASN A 413 -14.47 2.85 -13.07
C ASN A 413 -15.78 3.16 -12.34
N GLY A 414 -15.72 3.73 -11.13
CA GLY A 414 -16.87 4.01 -10.28
C GLY A 414 -17.35 2.83 -9.44
N ASP A 415 -16.80 1.62 -9.65
CA ASP A 415 -17.06 0.48 -8.77
C ASP A 415 -16.57 0.83 -7.37
N TYR A 416 -17.32 0.46 -6.34
CA TYR A 416 -16.94 0.78 -4.97
C TYR A 416 -17.29 -0.35 -4.01
N VAL A 417 -16.66 -0.29 -2.84
CA VAL A 417 -17.08 -1.00 -1.64
C VAL A 417 -17.15 0.01 -0.50
N ASP A 418 -18.27 0.04 0.22
CA ASP A 418 -18.53 0.86 1.40
C ASP A 418 -18.85 -0.07 2.58
N GLN A 419 -17.95 -0.09 3.55
CA GLN A 419 -18.02 -0.94 4.74
C GLN A 419 -18.39 -0.05 5.92
N LYS A 420 -19.52 -0.34 6.58
CA LYS A 420 -20.02 0.41 7.74
C LYS A 420 -20.04 -0.50 8.97
N LEU A 421 -19.51 0.00 10.09
CA LEU A 421 -19.39 -0.80 11.30
C LEU A 421 -20.77 -1.26 11.76
N ASP A 422 -20.87 -2.56 11.97
CA ASP A 422 -22.07 -3.24 12.45
C ASP A 422 -21.95 -3.59 13.94
N SER A 423 -20.82 -4.18 14.35
CA SER A 423 -20.57 -4.47 15.76
C SER A 423 -19.09 -4.62 16.09
N LEU A 424 -18.77 -4.47 17.38
CA LEU A 424 -17.47 -4.76 17.97
C LEU A 424 -17.55 -6.05 18.80
N GLY A 425 -16.47 -6.82 18.79
CA GLY A 425 -16.33 -8.05 19.56
C GLY A 425 -14.90 -8.30 20.00
N LYS A 426 -14.73 -9.36 20.78
CA LYS A 426 -13.39 -9.90 21.08
C LYS A 426 -12.81 -10.55 19.81
N PRO A 427 -11.49 -10.42 19.57
CA PRO A 427 -10.79 -11.07 18.47
C PRO A 427 -10.97 -12.59 18.47
#